data_AF-A0A1Q9UWF4-F1
#
_entry.id   AF-A0A1Q9UWF4-F1
#
_cell.length_a   1.000
_cell.length_b   1.000
_cell.length_c   1.000
_cell.angle_alpha   90.00
_cell.angle_beta   90.00
_cell.angle_gamma   90.00
#
_symmetry.space_group_name_H-M   'P 1'
#
loop_
_entity.id
_entity.type
_entity.pdbx_description
1 polymer ?
#
loop_
_entity_poly.entity_id
_entity_poly.type
_entity_poly.pdbx_seq_one_letter_code
_entity_poly.pdbx_strand_id
1 'polypeptide(L)'
;MPMADGGEGMLDAFGGANRTSTVTGPLGTPVEAQWRLGDDGVAVIESAAASGLVLAGGKEGNDPVGATSAGTGELVAQAVRDGATRVIVGLGGSAMSDGGRGAVEAARALLDGQTPAERGVELLAACDVQTPFVEAAQVFGPQKGASGDQVVELTGRLFELQGGYVEEFGVDVSTTPGAGAAGGLGGGLLVLGGSLVPGLRLVAEQVGLADAVARADAIVTGEGALDAESFNGKVVGGVVDEAEPYGIPVIVVAGVVREDAPAARLAGLRVVDLSATYGAAASWNDTADCLERAVTEQLTTLA
;
A
#
# COMPACT_ATOMS: atom_id res chain seq x y z
N MET A 1 14.34 3.25 11.33
CA MET A 1 13.16 2.36 11.42
C MET A 1 12.65 2.13 10.01
N PRO A 2 12.39 0.89 9.59
CA PRO A 2 11.74 0.62 8.32
C PRO A 2 10.35 1.28 8.27
N MET A 3 10.01 1.90 7.14
CA MET A 3 8.74 2.57 6.91
C MET A 3 8.20 2.17 5.54
N ALA A 4 6.89 2.20 5.38
CA ALA A 4 6.18 2.00 4.13
C ALA A 4 4.96 2.92 4.12
N ASP A 5 4.41 3.19 2.94
CA ASP A 5 3.22 4.01 2.76
C ASP A 5 1.93 3.19 2.62
N GLY A 6 2.00 1.85 2.52
CA GLY A 6 0.83 0.99 2.32
C GLY A 6 0.88 0.15 1.05
N GLY A 7 1.90 0.38 0.21
CA GLY A 7 2.24 -0.43 -0.94
C GLY A 7 3.12 -1.65 -0.62
N GLU A 8 4.10 -1.90 -1.48
CA GLU A 8 5.09 -2.98 -1.34
C GLU A 8 6.08 -2.69 -0.19
N GLY A 9 6.51 -3.72 0.53
CA GLY A 9 7.46 -3.60 1.64
C GLY A 9 6.80 -3.24 2.98
N MET A 10 5.47 -3.26 3.05
CA MET A 10 4.71 -3.13 4.28
C MET A 10 4.96 -4.33 5.23
N LEU A 11 5.04 -5.55 4.70
CA LEU A 11 5.41 -6.73 5.51
C LEU A 11 6.79 -6.57 6.14
N ASP A 12 7.77 -6.10 5.36
CA ASP A 12 9.13 -5.84 5.84
C ASP A 12 9.16 -4.72 6.88
N ALA A 13 8.35 -3.66 6.67
CA ALA A 13 8.26 -2.54 7.61
C ALA A 13 7.73 -2.95 8.98
N PHE A 14 6.73 -3.83 8.99
CA PHE A 14 6.15 -4.39 10.21
C PHE A 14 7.12 -5.39 10.90
N GLY A 15 8.01 -6.03 10.15
CA GLY A 15 8.98 -7.00 10.64
C GLY A 15 8.34 -8.29 11.19
N GLY A 16 9.14 -9.14 11.86
CA GLY A 16 8.66 -10.41 12.43
C GLY A 16 8.68 -11.59 11.45
N ALA A 17 8.22 -12.76 11.92
CA ALA A 17 8.22 -13.98 11.10
C ALA A 17 6.98 -14.03 10.20
N ASN A 18 7.21 -14.12 8.89
CA ASN A 18 6.14 -14.34 7.91
C ASN A 18 5.66 -15.80 7.95
N ARG A 19 4.37 -15.96 7.74
CA ARG A 19 3.69 -17.21 7.39
C ARG A 19 3.58 -17.29 5.87
N THR A 20 3.37 -18.49 5.36
CA THR A 20 3.10 -18.73 3.94
C THR A 20 1.84 -19.57 3.81
N SER A 21 0.98 -19.21 2.87
CA SER A 21 -0.22 -19.97 2.51
C SER A 21 -0.32 -20.14 1.01
N THR A 22 -0.76 -21.32 0.58
CA THR A 22 -1.17 -21.53 -0.81
C THR A 22 -2.55 -20.92 -1.03
N VAL A 23 -2.66 -19.96 -1.93
CA VAL A 23 -3.91 -19.27 -2.27
C VAL A 23 -4.09 -19.14 -3.77
N THR A 24 -5.30 -18.79 -4.22
CA THR A 24 -5.60 -18.55 -5.64
C THR A 24 -4.83 -17.33 -6.15
N GLY A 25 -3.92 -17.53 -7.10
CA GLY A 25 -3.16 -16.46 -7.75
C GLY A 25 -4.03 -15.60 -8.69
N PRO A 26 -3.48 -14.49 -9.22
CA PRO A 26 -4.25 -13.54 -10.01
C PRO A 26 -4.86 -14.18 -11.28
N LEU A 27 -4.19 -15.16 -11.89
CA LEU A 27 -4.66 -15.86 -13.09
C LEU A 27 -5.32 -17.22 -12.78
N GLY A 28 -5.74 -17.45 -11.53
CA GLY A 28 -6.42 -18.67 -11.08
C GLY A 28 -5.49 -19.83 -10.71
N THR A 29 -4.22 -19.79 -11.11
CA THR A 29 -3.22 -20.78 -10.67
C THR A 29 -2.84 -20.54 -9.21
N PRO A 30 -2.70 -21.58 -8.36
CA PRO A 30 -2.27 -21.40 -6.98
C PRO A 30 -0.88 -20.76 -6.86
N VAL A 31 -0.70 -19.91 -5.85
CA VAL A 31 0.56 -19.24 -5.49
C VAL A 31 0.84 -19.38 -4.00
N GLU A 32 2.11 -19.40 -3.63
CA GLU A 32 2.55 -19.30 -2.24
C GLU A 32 2.63 -17.82 -1.85
N ALA A 33 1.67 -17.35 -1.04
CA ALA A 33 1.61 -15.98 -0.60
C ALA A 33 2.13 -15.84 0.83
N GLN A 34 3.06 -14.90 1.04
CA GLN A 34 3.52 -14.52 2.37
C GLN A 34 2.57 -13.53 3.02
N TRP A 35 2.39 -13.67 4.32
CA TRP A 35 1.60 -12.78 5.16
C TRP A 35 2.05 -12.92 6.62
N ARG A 36 1.58 -12.04 7.51
CA ARG A 36 1.96 -12.09 8.92
C ARG A 36 0.72 -12.16 9.81
N LEU A 37 0.85 -12.85 10.94
CA LEU A 37 0.02 -12.69 12.13
C LEU A 37 0.93 -12.61 13.36
N GLY A 38 0.97 -11.44 13.98
CA GLY A 38 1.75 -11.17 15.19
C GLY A 38 1.10 -11.72 16.45
N ASP A 39 1.89 -11.82 17.52
CA ASP A 39 1.42 -12.24 18.85
C ASP A 39 0.46 -11.22 19.49
N ASP A 40 0.44 -9.99 18.97
CA ASP A 40 -0.51 -8.92 19.30
C ASP A 40 -1.87 -9.07 18.62
N GLY A 41 -2.07 -10.12 17.82
CA GLY A 41 -3.31 -10.38 17.09
C GLY A 41 -3.46 -9.57 15.79
N VAL A 42 -2.44 -8.81 15.38
CA VAL A 42 -2.46 -8.03 14.14
C VAL A 42 -1.94 -8.88 12.99
N ALA A 43 -2.78 -9.06 11.97
CA ALA A 43 -2.40 -9.65 10.70
C ALA A 43 -2.08 -8.58 9.65
N VAL A 44 -1.06 -8.84 8.83
CA VAL A 44 -0.66 -7.97 7.72
C VAL A 44 -0.61 -8.80 6.45
N ILE A 45 -1.28 -8.30 5.42
CA ILE A 45 -1.39 -8.93 4.10
C ILE A 45 -1.05 -7.88 3.05
N GLU A 46 -0.15 -8.20 2.14
CA GLU A 46 0.03 -7.41 0.92
C GLU A 46 -0.78 -8.06 -0.20
N SER A 47 -1.74 -7.35 -0.78
CA SER A 47 -2.55 -7.90 -1.88
C SER A 47 -1.69 -8.36 -3.06
N ALA A 48 -0.52 -7.72 -3.30
CA ALA A 48 0.43 -8.13 -4.31
C ALA A 48 0.96 -9.57 -4.12
N ALA A 49 1.04 -10.07 -2.88
CA ALA A 49 1.55 -11.41 -2.59
C ALA A 49 0.60 -12.53 -3.05
N ALA A 50 -0.69 -12.24 -3.25
CA ALA A 50 -1.68 -13.20 -3.74
C ALA A 50 -2.28 -12.80 -5.10
N SER A 51 -2.41 -11.50 -5.37
CA SER A 51 -3.15 -10.94 -6.50
C SER A 51 -2.32 -9.89 -7.25
N GLY A 52 -0.99 -9.97 -7.17
CA GLY A 52 -0.06 -8.98 -7.72
C GLY A 52 0.29 -9.14 -9.20
N LEU A 53 0.62 -8.03 -9.85
CA LEU A 53 0.97 -7.97 -11.27
C LEU A 53 2.24 -8.74 -11.60
N VAL A 54 3.21 -8.78 -10.67
CA VAL A 54 4.43 -9.59 -10.82
C VAL A 54 4.11 -11.08 -10.92
N LEU A 55 3.17 -11.58 -10.12
CA LEU A 55 2.72 -12.99 -10.17
C LEU A 55 2.02 -13.34 -11.49
N ALA A 56 1.37 -12.34 -12.11
CA ALA A 56 0.77 -12.46 -13.44
C ALA A 56 1.79 -12.38 -14.58
N GLY A 57 3.09 -12.26 -14.32
CA GLY A 57 4.12 -12.11 -15.36
C GLY A 57 4.27 -10.67 -15.87
N GLY A 58 3.95 -9.69 -15.03
CA GLY A 58 4.02 -8.28 -15.39
C GLY A 58 2.85 -7.84 -16.28
N LYS A 59 2.96 -6.64 -16.83
CA LYS A 59 1.93 -6.05 -17.71
C LYS A 59 1.66 -6.91 -18.94
N GLU A 60 2.70 -7.52 -19.50
CA GLU A 60 2.66 -8.31 -20.74
C GLU A 60 2.11 -9.71 -20.52
N GLY A 61 2.28 -10.28 -19.33
CA GLY A 61 1.78 -11.63 -18.97
C GLY A 61 0.36 -11.64 -18.39
N ASN A 62 -0.15 -10.49 -17.97
CA ASN A 62 -1.41 -10.39 -17.26
C ASN A 62 -2.63 -10.58 -18.18
N ASP A 63 -3.70 -11.13 -17.61
CA ASP A 63 -5.06 -11.02 -18.15
C ASP A 63 -5.82 -9.96 -17.32
N PRO A 64 -5.86 -8.69 -17.75
CA PRO A 64 -6.47 -7.61 -16.98
C PRO A 64 -8.00 -7.76 -16.82
N VAL A 65 -8.65 -8.56 -17.66
CA VAL A 65 -10.10 -8.78 -17.64
C VAL A 65 -10.46 -9.98 -16.77
N GLY A 66 -9.63 -11.03 -16.81
CA GLY A 66 -9.81 -12.27 -16.05
C GLY A 66 -9.12 -12.31 -14.69
N ALA A 67 -8.16 -11.42 -14.42
CA ALA A 67 -7.41 -11.44 -13.18
C ALA A 67 -8.30 -11.23 -11.95
N THR A 68 -8.06 -11.99 -10.88
CA THR A 68 -8.91 -12.03 -9.69
C THR A 68 -8.21 -11.61 -8.40
N SER A 69 -9.00 -11.07 -7.47
CA SER A 69 -8.60 -10.77 -6.09
C SER A 69 -8.84 -11.92 -5.10
N ALA A 70 -9.30 -13.09 -5.56
CA ALA A 70 -9.71 -14.22 -4.71
C ALA A 70 -8.68 -14.61 -3.64
N GLY A 71 -7.39 -14.78 -4.02
CA GLY A 71 -6.35 -15.15 -3.06
C GLY A 71 -6.14 -14.13 -1.94
N THR A 72 -6.38 -12.84 -2.19
CA THR A 72 -6.35 -11.83 -1.11
C THR A 72 -7.50 -12.06 -0.11
N GLY A 73 -8.71 -12.39 -0.60
CA GLY A 73 -9.84 -12.76 0.26
C GLY A 73 -9.60 -14.05 1.05
N GLU A 74 -8.93 -15.03 0.44
CA GLU A 74 -8.51 -16.26 1.11
C GLU A 74 -7.55 -15.99 2.27
N LEU A 75 -6.56 -15.11 2.07
CA LEU A 75 -5.65 -14.69 3.15
C LEU A 75 -6.38 -13.94 4.26
N VAL A 76 -7.30 -13.03 3.93
CA VAL A 76 -8.11 -12.31 4.93
C VAL A 76 -8.92 -13.31 5.77
N ALA A 77 -9.61 -14.24 5.13
CA ALA A 77 -10.37 -15.26 5.85
C ALA A 77 -9.48 -16.18 6.69
N GLN A 78 -8.30 -16.54 6.18
CA GLN A 78 -7.34 -17.33 6.94
C GLN A 78 -6.84 -16.59 8.17
N ALA A 79 -6.47 -15.32 8.06
CA ALA A 79 -6.06 -14.50 9.19
C ALA A 79 -7.14 -14.43 10.29
N VAL A 80 -8.41 -14.23 9.89
CA VAL A 80 -9.56 -14.25 10.80
C VAL A 80 -9.68 -15.60 11.52
N ARG A 81 -9.59 -16.72 10.79
CA ARG A 81 -9.68 -18.06 11.38
C ARG A 81 -8.52 -18.40 12.30
N ASP A 82 -7.33 -17.87 11.98
CA ASP A 82 -6.12 -18.04 12.77
C ASP A 82 -6.09 -17.16 14.03
N GLY A 83 -7.16 -16.39 14.29
CA GLY A 83 -7.36 -15.65 15.53
C GLY A 83 -6.90 -14.19 15.47
N ALA A 84 -6.75 -13.60 14.28
CA ALA A 84 -6.48 -12.18 14.15
C ALA A 84 -7.61 -11.35 14.77
N THR A 85 -7.26 -10.35 15.57
CA THR A 85 -8.19 -9.33 16.09
C THR A 85 -8.26 -8.12 15.17
N ARG A 86 -7.20 -7.90 14.37
CA ARG A 86 -7.12 -6.87 13.34
C ARG A 86 -6.42 -7.44 12.12
N VAL A 87 -6.92 -7.14 10.92
CA VAL A 87 -6.31 -7.50 9.63
C VAL A 87 -6.06 -6.22 8.85
N ILE A 88 -4.82 -6.02 8.43
CA ILE A 88 -4.40 -4.88 7.62
C ILE A 88 -4.01 -5.39 6.23
N VAL A 89 -4.59 -4.79 5.19
CA VAL A 89 -4.35 -5.15 3.78
C VAL A 89 -3.70 -3.99 3.03
N GLY A 90 -2.48 -4.20 2.51
CA GLY A 90 -1.80 -3.30 1.58
C GLY A 90 -2.37 -3.41 0.15
N LEU A 91 -2.70 -2.28 -0.47
CA LEU A 91 -3.36 -2.21 -1.79
C LEU A 91 -2.38 -1.90 -2.95
N GLY A 92 -1.08 -2.13 -2.77
CA GLY A 92 -0.07 -1.95 -3.81
C GLY A 92 -0.01 -3.07 -4.85
N GLY A 93 0.49 -2.77 -6.05
CA GLY A 93 1.01 -3.78 -7.00
C GLY A 93 0.00 -4.77 -7.61
N SER A 94 -1.32 -4.52 -7.50
CA SER A 94 -2.37 -5.45 -7.96
C SER A 94 -2.38 -5.74 -9.47
N ALA A 95 -2.75 -6.97 -9.87
CA ALA A 95 -2.98 -7.40 -11.25
C ALA A 95 -4.43 -7.21 -11.73
N MET A 96 -5.39 -7.25 -10.81
CA MET A 96 -6.82 -7.38 -11.12
C MET A 96 -7.54 -6.04 -11.29
N SER A 97 -8.72 -6.07 -11.90
CA SER A 97 -9.72 -4.99 -11.88
C SER A 97 -11.12 -5.57 -11.71
N ASP A 98 -11.24 -6.56 -10.82
CA ASP A 98 -12.48 -7.32 -10.56
C ASP A 98 -13.39 -6.64 -9.53
N GLY A 99 -13.08 -5.40 -9.13
CA GLY A 99 -13.84 -4.65 -8.14
C GLY A 99 -13.74 -5.21 -6.73
N GLY A 100 -12.79 -6.12 -6.45
CA GLY A 100 -12.72 -6.84 -5.19
C GLY A 100 -13.75 -7.97 -5.06
N ARG A 101 -14.51 -8.27 -6.12
CA ARG A 101 -15.55 -9.32 -6.09
C ARG A 101 -14.97 -10.67 -5.72
N GLY A 102 -13.83 -11.06 -6.29
CA GLY A 102 -13.16 -12.32 -5.95
C GLY A 102 -12.81 -12.41 -4.47
N ALA A 103 -12.26 -11.34 -3.89
CA ALA A 103 -11.92 -11.28 -2.48
C ALA A 103 -13.17 -11.38 -1.58
N VAL A 104 -14.25 -10.68 -1.92
CA VAL A 104 -15.53 -10.74 -1.19
C VAL A 104 -16.08 -12.17 -1.19
N GLU A 105 -16.17 -12.79 -2.37
CA GLU A 105 -16.72 -14.14 -2.53
C GLU A 105 -15.87 -15.17 -1.78
N ALA A 106 -14.55 -15.15 -1.98
CA ALA A 106 -13.64 -16.08 -1.32
C ALA A 106 -13.66 -15.93 0.20
N ALA A 107 -13.58 -14.69 0.71
CA ALA A 107 -13.58 -14.44 2.14
C ALA A 107 -14.89 -14.89 2.79
N ARG A 108 -16.05 -14.51 2.23
CA ARG A 108 -17.36 -14.91 2.77
C ARG A 108 -17.57 -16.42 2.69
N ALA A 109 -17.21 -17.06 1.58
CA ALA A 109 -17.31 -18.52 1.46
C ALA A 109 -16.52 -19.24 2.56
N LEU A 110 -15.33 -18.73 2.88
CA LEU A 110 -14.48 -19.27 3.93
C LEU A 110 -14.95 -18.86 5.35
N LEU A 111 -15.65 -17.75 5.50
CA LEU A 111 -16.16 -17.29 6.79
C LEU A 111 -17.63 -17.66 7.02
N ASP A 112 -18.12 -18.74 6.39
CA ASP A 112 -19.49 -19.25 6.54
C ASP A 112 -20.55 -18.20 6.21
N GLY A 113 -20.31 -17.42 5.16
CA GLY A 113 -21.16 -16.33 4.70
C GLY A 113 -21.01 -15.04 5.50
N GLN A 114 -20.19 -14.98 6.55
CA GLN A 114 -19.98 -13.78 7.36
C GLN A 114 -18.80 -12.93 6.85
N THR A 115 -18.74 -11.69 7.28
CA THR A 115 -17.61 -10.78 7.08
C THR A 115 -16.64 -10.83 8.28
N PRO A 116 -15.38 -10.37 8.12
CA PRO A 116 -14.47 -10.15 9.25
C PRO A 116 -15.09 -9.30 10.37
N ALA A 117 -15.79 -8.21 10.02
CA ALA A 117 -16.42 -7.31 10.99
C ALA A 117 -17.52 -8.01 11.80
N GLU A 118 -18.34 -8.87 11.18
CA GLU A 118 -19.37 -9.67 11.87
C GLU A 118 -18.74 -10.68 12.85
N ARG A 119 -17.49 -11.08 12.63
CA ARG A 119 -16.70 -11.92 13.54
C ARG A 119 -15.92 -11.13 14.58
N GLY A 120 -16.10 -9.81 14.64
CA GLY A 120 -15.43 -8.93 15.60
C GLY A 120 -13.98 -8.64 15.26
N VAL A 121 -13.57 -8.83 14.00
CA VAL A 121 -12.21 -8.53 13.52
C VAL A 121 -12.23 -7.19 12.79
N GLU A 122 -11.33 -6.29 13.19
CA GLU A 122 -11.15 -5.02 12.52
C GLU A 122 -10.40 -5.21 11.19
N LEU A 123 -11.01 -4.81 10.07
CA LEU A 123 -10.39 -4.91 8.75
C LEU A 123 -10.02 -3.51 8.24
N LEU A 124 -8.72 -3.28 8.00
CA LEU A 124 -8.19 -2.01 7.53
C LEU A 124 -7.48 -2.20 6.20
N ALA A 125 -7.74 -1.33 5.23
CA ALA A 125 -7.02 -1.32 3.96
C ALA A 125 -6.15 -0.06 3.89
N ALA A 126 -4.85 -0.26 3.71
CA ALA A 126 -3.88 0.80 3.50
C ALA A 126 -4.06 1.36 2.08
N CYS A 127 -4.53 2.60 1.99
CA CYS A 127 -4.95 3.23 0.75
C CYS A 127 -4.52 4.70 0.70
N ASP A 128 -3.61 5.02 -0.22
CA ASP A 128 -3.09 6.39 -0.40
C ASP A 128 -3.62 7.07 -1.66
N VAL A 129 -4.47 6.38 -2.42
CA VAL A 129 -5.13 6.93 -3.61
C VAL A 129 -6.57 7.27 -3.30
N GLN A 130 -7.08 8.33 -3.93
CA GLN A 130 -8.48 8.74 -3.76
C GLN A 130 -9.39 8.28 -4.91
N THR A 131 -8.87 7.50 -5.86
CA THR A 131 -9.58 7.07 -7.06
C THR A 131 -10.95 6.47 -6.74
N PRO A 132 -12.04 7.02 -7.29
CA PRO A 132 -13.38 6.47 -7.15
C PRO A 132 -13.50 5.04 -7.71
N PHE A 133 -14.47 4.27 -7.22
CA PHE A 133 -14.63 2.84 -7.55
C PHE A 133 -14.66 2.57 -9.06
N VAL A 134 -15.53 3.27 -9.80
CA VAL A 134 -15.74 3.06 -11.24
C VAL A 134 -14.54 3.54 -12.08
N GLU A 135 -13.83 4.56 -11.60
CA GLU A 135 -12.68 5.14 -12.32
C GLU A 135 -11.43 4.27 -12.24
N ALA A 136 -11.41 3.24 -11.37
CA ALA A 136 -10.27 2.36 -11.17
C ALA A 136 -9.74 1.75 -12.48
N ALA A 137 -10.63 1.33 -13.38
CA ALA A 137 -10.25 0.75 -14.67
C ALA A 137 -9.60 1.78 -15.60
N GLN A 138 -10.09 3.02 -15.59
CA GLN A 138 -9.56 4.09 -16.43
C GLN A 138 -8.18 4.53 -15.97
N VAL A 139 -7.99 4.66 -14.66
CA VAL A 139 -6.73 5.13 -14.05
C VAL A 139 -5.68 4.03 -14.05
N PHE A 140 -6.03 2.81 -13.61
CA PHE A 140 -5.07 1.75 -13.33
C PHE A 140 -5.09 0.58 -14.32
N GLY A 141 -6.12 0.46 -15.17
CA GLY A 141 -6.21 -0.61 -16.17
C GLY A 141 -5.03 -0.64 -17.15
N PRO A 142 -4.61 0.49 -17.75
CA PRO A 142 -3.53 0.50 -18.75
C PRO A 142 -2.17 0.01 -18.24
N GLN A 143 -1.83 0.28 -16.97
CA GLN A 143 -0.59 -0.21 -16.37
C GLN A 143 -0.67 -1.71 -16.01
N LYS A 144 -1.88 -2.26 -15.88
CA LYS A 144 -2.13 -3.70 -15.69
C LYS A 144 -2.25 -4.49 -17.00
N GLY A 145 -2.13 -3.82 -18.15
CA GLY A 145 -2.16 -4.45 -19.47
C GLY A 145 -3.47 -4.28 -20.24
N ALA A 146 -4.47 -3.57 -19.69
CA ALA A 146 -5.74 -3.37 -20.38
C ALA A 146 -5.60 -2.50 -21.62
N SER A 147 -6.18 -2.96 -22.74
CA SER A 147 -6.38 -2.14 -23.94
C SER A 147 -7.49 -1.09 -23.71
N GLY A 148 -7.63 -0.13 -24.62
CA GLY A 148 -8.68 0.89 -24.53
C GLY A 148 -10.10 0.27 -24.47
N ASP A 149 -10.37 -0.74 -25.29
CA ASP A 149 -11.66 -1.43 -25.31
C ASP A 149 -11.90 -2.22 -24.01
N GLN A 150 -10.86 -2.86 -23.47
CA GLN A 150 -10.94 -3.56 -22.18
C GLN A 150 -11.14 -2.59 -21.02
N VAL A 151 -10.56 -1.39 -21.06
CA VAL A 151 -10.82 -0.35 -20.06
C VAL A 151 -12.29 0.06 -20.07
N VAL A 152 -12.92 0.20 -21.25
CA VAL A 152 -14.36 0.50 -21.36
C VAL A 152 -15.18 -0.65 -20.77
N GLU A 153 -14.87 -1.90 -21.11
CA GLU A 153 -15.54 -3.08 -20.54
C GLU A 153 -15.44 -3.13 -19.01
N LEU A 154 -14.23 -3.00 -18.48
CA LEU A 154 -13.96 -3.03 -17.04
C LEU A 154 -14.66 -1.88 -16.31
N THR A 155 -14.68 -0.68 -16.89
CA THR A 155 -15.42 0.46 -16.32
C THR A 155 -16.91 0.15 -16.22
N GLY A 156 -17.51 -0.43 -17.28
CA GLY A 156 -18.91 -0.86 -17.27
C GLY A 156 -19.19 -1.92 -16.20
N ARG A 157 -18.30 -2.93 -16.08
CA ARG A 157 -18.39 -3.96 -15.05
C ARG A 157 -18.35 -3.38 -13.64
N LEU A 158 -17.45 -2.44 -13.37
CA LEU A 158 -17.35 -1.78 -12.06
C LEU A 158 -18.59 -0.92 -11.77
N PHE A 159 -19.17 -0.26 -12.79
CA PHE A 159 -20.40 0.50 -12.65
C PHE A 159 -21.62 -0.37 -12.30
N GLU A 160 -21.73 -1.56 -12.90
CA GLU A 160 -22.77 -2.53 -12.54
C GLU A 160 -22.53 -3.10 -11.13
N LEU A 161 -21.28 -3.46 -10.82
CA LEU A 161 -20.90 -4.09 -9.56
C LEU A 161 -21.17 -3.21 -8.34
N GLN A 162 -20.93 -1.89 -8.40
CA GLN A 162 -21.25 -0.99 -7.29
C GLN A 162 -22.74 -1.01 -6.92
N GLY A 163 -23.63 -1.15 -7.90
CA GLY A 163 -25.07 -1.29 -7.68
C GLY A 163 -25.39 -2.64 -7.02
N GLY A 164 -24.75 -3.71 -7.51
CA GLY A 164 -24.84 -5.04 -6.89
C GLY A 164 -24.38 -5.06 -5.44
N TYR A 165 -23.35 -4.30 -5.07
CA TYR A 165 -22.91 -4.19 -3.67
C TYR A 165 -23.92 -3.49 -2.76
N VAL A 166 -24.65 -2.49 -3.26
CA VAL A 166 -25.75 -1.88 -2.52
C VAL A 166 -26.91 -2.86 -2.36
N GLU A 167 -27.28 -3.57 -3.42
CA GLU A 167 -28.40 -4.52 -3.40
C GLU A 167 -28.13 -5.75 -2.52
N GLU A 168 -26.93 -6.33 -2.61
CA GLU A 168 -26.57 -7.58 -1.94
C GLU A 168 -26.09 -7.35 -0.50
N PHE A 169 -25.34 -6.26 -0.25
CA PHE A 169 -24.67 -6.02 1.02
C PHE A 169 -25.06 -4.71 1.70
N GLY A 170 -25.82 -3.84 1.04
CA GLY A 170 -26.18 -2.53 1.59
C GLY A 170 -25.02 -1.55 1.67
N VAL A 171 -23.92 -1.80 0.96
CA VAL A 171 -22.69 -0.98 1.00
C VAL A 171 -22.55 -0.20 -0.30
N ASP A 172 -22.58 1.13 -0.22
CA ASP A 172 -22.34 2.03 -1.35
C ASP A 172 -20.87 2.40 -1.44
N VAL A 173 -20.17 1.78 -2.40
CA VAL A 173 -18.75 2.05 -2.68
C VAL A 173 -18.54 3.25 -3.63
N SER A 174 -19.60 3.75 -4.27
CA SER A 174 -19.50 4.81 -5.29
C SER A 174 -19.11 6.17 -4.72
N THR A 175 -19.42 6.40 -3.44
CA THR A 175 -19.22 7.67 -2.74
C THR A 175 -17.97 7.70 -1.87
N THR A 176 -17.26 6.57 -1.74
CA THR A 176 -16.10 6.46 -0.86
C THR A 176 -14.80 6.73 -1.62
N PRO A 177 -14.05 7.81 -1.28
CA PRO A 177 -12.74 8.06 -1.87
C PRO A 177 -11.79 6.88 -1.65
N GLY A 178 -11.07 6.49 -2.70
CA GLY A 178 -10.13 5.37 -2.66
C GLY A 178 -10.76 3.99 -2.78
N ALA A 179 -12.08 3.87 -2.93
CA ALA A 179 -12.73 2.59 -3.19
C ALA A 179 -12.22 1.92 -4.48
N GLY A 180 -11.72 2.70 -5.45
CA GLY A 180 -11.10 2.21 -6.68
C GLY A 180 -9.67 1.69 -6.53
N ALA A 181 -9.06 1.82 -5.34
CA ALA A 181 -7.71 1.34 -5.08
C ALA A 181 -7.58 -0.15 -5.40
N ALA A 182 -6.41 -0.52 -5.96
CA ALA A 182 -6.13 -1.85 -6.44
C ALA A 182 -7.26 -2.41 -7.33
N GLY A 183 -7.70 -1.68 -8.35
CA GLY A 183 -8.72 -2.19 -9.28
C GLY A 183 -10.10 -2.43 -8.65
N GLY A 184 -10.40 -1.69 -7.58
CA GLY A 184 -11.66 -1.78 -6.82
C GLY A 184 -11.62 -2.73 -5.64
N LEU A 185 -10.50 -3.39 -5.35
CA LEU A 185 -10.35 -4.18 -4.11
C LEU A 185 -10.61 -3.35 -2.85
N GLY A 186 -10.26 -2.06 -2.85
CA GLY A 186 -10.64 -1.14 -1.76
C GLY A 186 -12.15 -1.18 -1.47
N GLY A 187 -12.98 -1.12 -2.51
CA GLY A 187 -14.43 -1.27 -2.41
C GLY A 187 -14.87 -2.66 -1.93
N GLY A 188 -14.24 -3.73 -2.42
CA GLY A 188 -14.50 -5.08 -1.93
C GLY A 188 -14.19 -5.26 -0.43
N LEU A 189 -13.14 -4.63 0.08
CA LEU A 189 -12.81 -4.66 1.51
C LEU A 189 -13.82 -3.85 2.35
N LEU A 190 -14.36 -2.75 1.82
CA LEU A 190 -15.49 -2.03 2.46
C LEU A 190 -16.73 -2.93 2.57
N VAL A 191 -17.03 -3.71 1.52
CA VAL A 191 -18.12 -4.71 1.54
C VAL A 191 -17.89 -5.80 2.59
N LEU A 192 -16.63 -6.14 2.87
CA LEU A 192 -16.25 -7.04 3.96
C LEU A 192 -16.26 -6.35 5.35
N GLY A 193 -16.86 -5.16 5.47
CA GLY A 193 -16.95 -4.41 6.72
C GLY A 193 -15.64 -3.71 7.12
N GLY A 194 -14.70 -3.58 6.19
CA GLY A 194 -13.44 -2.89 6.42
C GLY A 194 -13.53 -1.38 6.27
N SER A 195 -12.42 -0.70 6.52
CA SER A 195 -12.26 0.74 6.34
C SER A 195 -10.98 1.07 5.56
N LEU A 196 -11.04 2.10 4.73
CA LEU A 196 -9.87 2.64 4.04
C LEU A 196 -9.18 3.65 4.95
N VAL A 197 -7.87 3.52 5.10
CA VAL A 197 -7.06 4.40 5.94
C VAL A 197 -5.72 4.68 5.25
N PRO A 198 -5.10 5.85 5.47
CA PRO A 198 -3.76 6.14 4.92
C PRO A 198 -2.76 5.09 5.40
N GLY A 199 -2.00 4.49 4.48
CA GLY A 199 -1.17 3.35 4.83
C GLY A 199 0.05 3.74 5.67
N LEU A 200 0.63 4.91 5.41
CA LEU A 200 1.70 5.47 6.23
C LEU A 200 1.30 5.60 7.69
N ARG A 201 0.05 6.03 7.96
CA ARG A 201 -0.46 6.15 9.33
C ARG A 201 -0.46 4.79 10.03
N LEU A 202 -0.91 3.75 9.35
CA LEU A 202 -0.94 2.40 9.90
C LEU A 202 0.47 1.88 10.23
N VAL A 203 1.40 2.06 9.30
CA VAL A 203 2.79 1.66 9.51
C VAL A 203 3.38 2.44 10.67
N ALA A 204 3.24 3.77 10.68
CA ALA A 204 3.76 4.64 11.73
C ALA A 204 3.22 4.29 13.12
N GLU A 205 1.92 4.01 13.25
CA GLU A 205 1.30 3.57 14.50
C GLU A 205 1.89 2.24 14.97
N GLN A 206 1.98 1.26 14.08
CA GLN A 206 2.46 -0.07 14.46
C GLN A 206 3.95 -0.08 14.83
N VAL A 207 4.79 0.63 14.09
CA VAL A 207 6.24 0.66 14.37
C VAL A 207 6.60 1.60 15.52
N GLY A 208 5.62 2.33 16.08
CA GLY A 208 5.83 3.26 17.18
C GLY A 208 6.64 4.49 16.77
N LEU A 209 6.37 5.04 15.58
CA LEU A 209 7.12 6.19 15.04
C LEU A 209 7.08 7.40 15.99
N ALA A 210 5.90 7.74 16.51
CA ALA A 210 5.73 8.89 17.42
C ALA A 210 6.64 8.79 18.66
N ASP A 211 6.70 7.60 19.28
CA ASP A 211 7.55 7.36 20.46
C ASP A 211 9.04 7.42 20.12
N ALA A 212 9.43 6.96 18.93
CA ALA A 212 10.80 7.01 18.47
C ALA A 212 11.23 8.45 18.14
N VAL A 213 10.38 9.20 17.44
CA VAL A 213 10.57 10.61 17.13
C VAL A 213 10.72 11.42 18.42
N ALA A 214 9.82 11.24 19.39
CA ALA A 214 9.86 11.96 20.67
C ALA A 214 11.16 11.75 21.49
N ARG A 215 11.94 10.72 21.17
CA ARG A 215 13.21 10.38 21.85
C ARG A 215 14.44 10.67 20.99
N ALA A 216 14.27 11.11 19.75
CA ALA A 216 15.37 11.30 18.82
C ALA A 216 16.07 12.65 19.03
N ASP A 217 17.39 12.67 18.85
CA ASP A 217 18.17 13.92 18.78
C ASP A 217 18.22 14.49 17.35
N ALA A 218 18.09 13.61 16.35
CA ALA A 218 17.99 13.93 14.94
C ALA A 218 17.28 12.80 14.18
N ILE A 219 16.66 13.13 13.06
CA ILE A 219 15.93 12.19 12.20
C ILE A 219 16.55 12.19 10.81
N VAL A 220 16.75 11.00 10.26
CA VAL A 220 17.14 10.80 8.85
C VAL A 220 16.01 10.04 8.18
N THR A 221 15.46 10.60 7.11
CA THR A 221 14.43 9.98 6.28
C THR A 221 14.79 10.15 4.80
N GLY A 222 14.05 9.49 3.90
CA GLY A 222 14.36 9.56 2.48
C GLY A 222 13.44 8.69 1.64
N GLU A 223 13.49 8.93 0.33
CA GLU A 223 12.83 8.11 -0.68
C GLU A 223 13.57 8.21 -2.03
N GLY A 224 13.16 7.39 -3.00
CA GLY A 224 13.83 7.33 -4.31
C GLY A 224 13.75 8.63 -5.09
N ALA A 225 12.60 9.30 -5.07
CA ALA A 225 12.40 10.59 -5.71
C ALA A 225 11.53 11.48 -4.81
N LEU A 226 12.01 12.70 -4.52
CA LEU A 226 11.18 13.75 -3.95
C LEU A 226 10.45 14.47 -5.08
N ASP A 227 9.13 14.44 -5.08
CA ASP A 227 8.25 15.08 -6.07
C ASP A 227 7.01 15.71 -5.41
N ALA A 228 6.01 16.08 -6.21
CA ALA A 228 4.80 16.72 -5.72
C ALA A 228 3.98 15.86 -4.72
N GLU A 229 4.12 14.53 -4.76
CA GLU A 229 3.35 13.60 -3.92
C GLU A 229 4.07 13.19 -2.64
N SER A 230 5.40 13.37 -2.57
CA SER A 230 6.28 13.05 -1.43
C SER A 230 5.84 13.58 -0.05
N PHE A 231 5.02 14.63 -0.03
CA PHE A 231 4.51 15.25 1.19
C PHE A 231 3.00 15.07 1.39
N ASN A 232 2.39 14.20 0.60
CA ASN A 232 0.95 13.92 0.61
C ASN A 232 0.70 12.44 0.92
N GLY A 233 0.85 12.06 2.20
CA GLY A 233 0.63 10.67 2.64
C GLY A 233 1.81 9.72 2.42
N LYS A 234 2.96 10.23 1.96
CA LYS A 234 4.20 9.46 1.77
C LYS A 234 5.16 9.55 2.95
N VAL A 235 6.11 8.61 3.02
CA VAL A 235 7.01 8.40 4.17
C VAL A 235 7.75 9.67 4.57
N VAL A 236 8.37 10.39 3.62
CA VAL A 236 9.13 11.61 3.93
C VAL A 236 8.23 12.65 4.58
N GLY A 237 7.09 12.96 3.95
CA GLY A 237 6.11 13.89 4.50
C GLY A 237 5.65 13.54 5.90
N GLY A 238 5.21 12.30 6.13
CA GLY A 238 4.70 11.91 7.45
C GLY A 238 5.78 11.90 8.53
N VAL A 239 7.03 11.53 8.21
CA VAL A 239 8.13 11.62 9.18
C VAL A 239 8.46 13.08 9.52
N VAL A 240 8.45 13.97 8.53
CA VAL A 240 8.64 15.41 8.75
C VAL A 240 7.52 15.99 9.61
N ASP A 241 6.27 15.64 9.31
CA ASP A 241 5.09 16.15 10.02
C ASP A 241 5.03 15.63 11.47
N GLU A 242 5.45 14.38 11.71
CA GLU A 242 5.56 13.83 13.06
C GLU A 242 6.69 14.48 13.88
N ALA A 243 7.77 14.92 13.23
CA ALA A 243 8.92 15.56 13.86
C ALA A 243 8.66 17.04 14.22
N GLU A 244 7.81 17.73 13.46
CA GLU A 244 7.57 19.17 13.59
C GLU A 244 7.20 19.62 15.02
N PRO A 245 6.27 18.97 15.75
CA PRO A 245 5.90 19.38 17.11
C PRO A 245 7.05 19.33 18.12
N TYR A 246 8.08 18.52 17.86
CA TYR A 246 9.23 18.34 18.74
C TYR A 246 10.41 19.25 18.37
N GLY A 247 10.36 19.90 17.20
CA GLY A 247 11.46 20.75 16.70
C GLY A 247 12.77 19.99 16.46
N ILE A 248 12.69 18.68 16.21
CA ILE A 248 13.85 17.82 15.98
C ILE A 248 14.37 18.04 14.56
N PRO A 249 15.70 18.18 14.36
CA PRO A 249 16.26 18.36 13.03
C PRO A 249 16.02 17.12 12.16
N VAL A 250 15.44 17.34 10.97
CA VAL A 250 15.20 16.29 9.96
C VAL A 250 16.15 16.48 8.78
N ILE A 251 16.87 15.42 8.46
CA ILE A 251 17.66 15.26 7.24
C ILE A 251 16.87 14.38 6.27
N VAL A 252 16.63 14.88 5.07
CA VAL A 252 15.99 14.14 3.98
C VAL A 252 17.03 13.79 2.94
N VAL A 253 17.24 12.50 2.67
CA VAL A 253 18.15 12.03 1.62
C VAL A 253 17.34 11.40 0.51
N ALA A 254 17.37 12.01 -0.67
CA ALA A 254 16.59 11.59 -1.83
C ALA A 254 17.49 11.08 -2.94
N GLY A 255 17.06 10.02 -3.64
CA GLY A 255 17.76 9.57 -4.85
C GLY A 255 17.81 10.67 -5.92
N VAL A 256 16.72 11.43 -6.05
CA VAL A 256 16.62 12.65 -6.87
C VAL A 256 15.56 13.59 -6.29
N VAL A 257 15.76 14.89 -6.41
CA VAL A 257 14.75 15.91 -6.12
C VAL A 257 14.23 16.46 -7.44
N ARG A 258 12.93 16.25 -7.70
CA ARG A 258 12.26 16.69 -8.93
C ARG A 258 11.90 18.18 -8.84
N GLU A 259 11.70 18.80 -10.00
CA GLU A 259 11.36 20.24 -10.08
C GLU A 259 10.00 20.58 -9.47
N ASP A 260 9.08 19.61 -9.45
CA ASP A 260 7.74 19.73 -8.89
C ASP A 260 7.67 19.43 -7.39
N ALA A 261 8.80 19.11 -6.75
CA ALA A 261 8.87 18.95 -5.30
C ALA A 261 8.47 20.27 -4.59
N PRO A 262 7.64 20.20 -3.52
CA PRO A 262 7.06 21.39 -2.92
C PRO A 262 8.13 22.20 -2.16
N ALA A 263 8.71 23.20 -2.82
CA ALA A 263 9.79 24.04 -2.28
C ALA A 263 9.48 24.64 -0.90
N ALA A 264 8.22 24.97 -0.62
CA ALA A 264 7.78 25.48 0.67
C ALA A 264 7.91 24.45 1.81
N ARG A 265 7.71 23.15 1.53
CA ARG A 265 7.89 22.06 2.51
C ARG A 265 9.36 21.70 2.68
N LEU A 266 10.16 21.84 1.62
CA LEU A 266 11.61 21.64 1.68
C LEU A 266 12.31 22.78 2.43
N ALA A 267 11.72 23.97 2.48
CA ALA A 267 12.26 25.12 3.18
C ALA A 267 12.38 24.82 4.69
N GLY A 268 13.61 24.83 5.20
CA GLY A 268 13.90 24.53 6.61
C GLY A 268 14.35 23.09 6.87
N LEU A 269 14.27 22.20 5.87
CA LEU A 269 14.81 20.84 5.95
C LEU A 269 16.25 20.80 5.41
N ARG A 270 17.05 19.87 5.93
CA ARG A 270 18.35 19.53 5.31
C ARG A 270 18.12 18.47 4.25
N VAL A 271 18.12 18.85 2.98
CA VAL A 271 17.83 17.95 1.87
C VAL A 271 19.10 17.64 1.08
N VAL A 272 19.37 16.36 0.85
CA VAL A 272 20.47 15.89 -0.01
C VAL A 272 19.90 15.17 -1.22
N ASP A 273 20.21 15.68 -2.42
CA ASP A 273 19.95 14.99 -3.69
C ASP A 273 21.18 14.16 -4.08
N LEU A 274 21.07 12.83 -4.03
CA LEU A 274 22.20 11.94 -4.32
C LEU A 274 22.64 12.02 -5.79
N SER A 275 21.70 12.12 -6.72
CA SER A 275 21.99 12.21 -8.15
C SER A 275 22.70 13.50 -8.51
N ALA A 276 22.31 14.62 -7.92
CA ALA A 276 22.98 15.91 -8.12
C ALA A 276 24.35 15.96 -7.42
N THR A 277 24.49 15.30 -6.26
CA THR A 277 25.72 15.34 -5.45
C THR A 277 26.80 14.41 -5.97
N TYR A 278 26.45 13.15 -6.29
CA TYR A 278 27.40 12.11 -6.67
C TYR A 278 27.32 11.71 -8.15
N GLY A 279 26.32 12.24 -8.87
CA GLY A 279 26.02 11.87 -10.26
C GLY A 279 25.05 10.69 -10.35
N ALA A 280 24.15 10.73 -11.34
CA ALA A 280 23.11 9.72 -11.52
C ALA A 280 23.65 8.29 -11.60
N ALA A 281 24.79 8.08 -12.28
CA ALA A 281 25.40 6.75 -12.41
C ALA A 281 25.89 6.19 -11.06
N ALA A 282 26.49 7.02 -10.20
CA ALA A 282 26.93 6.59 -8.87
C ALA A 282 25.73 6.37 -7.95
N SER A 283 24.75 7.28 -7.99
CA SER A 283 23.51 7.15 -7.20
C SER A 283 22.74 5.87 -7.47
N TRP A 284 22.80 5.32 -8.69
CA TRP A 284 22.13 4.06 -9.07
C TRP A 284 22.98 2.80 -8.84
N ASN A 285 24.29 2.88 -9.08
CA ASN A 285 25.16 1.69 -9.02
C ASN A 285 25.83 1.51 -7.65
N ASP A 286 25.95 2.59 -6.86
CA ASP A 286 26.61 2.61 -5.56
C ASP A 286 25.79 3.42 -4.54
N THR A 287 24.48 3.15 -4.52
CA THR A 287 23.51 3.89 -3.71
C THR A 287 23.85 3.84 -2.22
N ALA A 288 24.35 2.70 -1.73
CA ALA A 288 24.68 2.52 -0.31
C ALA A 288 25.84 3.42 0.13
N ASP A 289 26.94 3.51 -0.65
CA ASP A 289 28.06 4.42 -0.36
C ASP A 289 27.62 5.88 -0.42
N CYS A 290 26.82 6.23 -1.44
CA CYS A 290 26.27 7.58 -1.58
C CYS A 290 25.42 7.97 -0.36
N LEU A 291 24.56 7.06 0.13
CA LEU A 291 23.75 7.27 1.32
C LEU A 291 24.62 7.43 2.57
N GLU A 292 25.60 6.54 2.79
CA GLU A 292 26.47 6.58 3.96
C GLU A 292 27.24 7.90 4.05
N ARG A 293 27.80 8.35 2.92
CA ARG A 293 28.56 9.59 2.84
C ARG A 293 27.68 10.82 3.05
N ALA A 294 26.52 10.87 2.38
CA ALA A 294 25.56 11.96 2.53
C ALA A 294 25.11 12.12 3.98
N VAL A 295 24.69 11.02 4.61
CA VAL A 295 24.19 11.05 6.00
C VAL A 295 25.31 11.42 6.96
N THR A 296 26.51 10.85 6.80
CA THR A 296 27.67 11.15 7.67
C THR A 296 28.03 12.64 7.62
N GLU A 297 28.07 13.24 6.44
CA GLU A 297 28.35 14.67 6.27
C GLU A 297 27.28 15.55 6.95
N GLN A 298 26.00 15.22 6.76
CA GLN A 298 24.90 15.98 7.36
C GLN A 298 24.84 15.85 8.88
N LEU A 299 25.10 14.67 9.43
CA LEU A 299 25.14 14.46 10.89
C LEU A 299 26.34 15.18 11.53
N THR A 300 27.49 15.21 10.87
CA THR A 300 28.68 15.91 11.39
C THR A 300 28.45 17.42 11.51
N THR A 301 27.57 17.99 10.68
CA THR A 301 27.21 19.42 10.71
C THR A 301 26.00 19.73 11.59
N LEU A 302 25.44 18.75 12.29
CA LEU A 302 24.41 18.93 13.33
C LEU A 302 25.01 19.04 14.74
N ALA A 303 26.22 18.50 14.95
CA ALA A 303 26.98 18.57 16.20
C ALA A 303 27.70 19.91 16.38
#